data_AF-A0A4R5B5A6-F1
#
_entry.id   AF-A0A4R5B5A6-F1
#
_cell.length_a   1.000
_cell.length_b   1.000
_cell.length_c   1.000
_cell.angle_alpha   90.00
_cell.angle_beta   90.00
_cell.angle_gamma   90.00
#
_symmetry.space_group_name_H-M   'P 1'
#
loop_
_entity.id
_entity.type
_entity.pdbx_description
1 polymer ?
#
loop_
_entity_poly.entity_id
_entity_poly.type
_entity_poly.pdbx_seq_one_letter_code
_entity_poly.pdbx_strand_id
1 'polypeptide(L)' 'MLIIPIKDGENIDRALKRYKRKFDKTGTVRQLRARTAFIKPSVTNRIKIQKAAYIQNMRDNLES' A
#
# COMPACT_ATOMS: atom_id res chain seq x y z
N MET A 1 3.70 4.84 15.38
CA MET A 1 5.07 4.35 15.67
C MET A 1 5.06 2.83 15.55
N LEU A 2 5.92 2.25 14.70
CA LEU A 2 5.94 0.80 14.46
C LEU A 2 6.87 0.12 15.45
N ILE A 3 6.31 -0.42 16.54
CA ILE A 3 7.05 -1.21 17.52
C ILE A 3 7.00 -2.69 17.08
N ILE A 4 8.15 -3.37 17.16
CA ILE A 4 8.28 -4.80 16.91
C ILE A 4 9.02 -5.40 18.11
N PRO A 5 8.36 -6.29 18.88
CA PRO A 5 9.03 -6.97 19.96
C PRO A 5 10.04 -7.97 19.40
N ILE A 6 11.24 -7.98 19.98
CA ILE A 6 12.29 -8.97 19.74
C ILE A 6 12.34 -9.85 20.99
N LYS A 7 12.41 -11.17 20.83
CA LYS A 7 12.58 -12.12 21.93
C LYS A 7 14.05 -12.51 22.06
N ASP A 8 14.49 -12.87 23.27
CA ASP A 8 15.85 -13.35 23.50
C ASP A 8 16.11 -14.65 22.72
N GLY A 9 17.25 -14.69 22.02
CA GLY A 9 17.62 -15.78 21.11
C GLY A 9 17.11 -15.64 19.67
N GLU A 10 16.39 -14.56 19.35
CA GLU A 10 15.97 -14.30 17.98
C GLU A 10 17.08 -13.66 17.13
N ASN A 11 17.35 -14.22 15.94
CA ASN A 11 18.26 -13.61 14.98
C ASN A 11 17.73 -12.25 14.49
N ILE A 12 18.57 -11.21 14.61
CA ILE A 12 18.33 -9.81 14.20
C ILE A 12 17.76 -9.71 12.78
N ASP A 13 18.22 -10.54 11.85
CA ASP A 13 17.76 -10.51 10.45
C ASP A 13 16.26 -10.80 10.32
N ARG A 14 15.72 -11.69 11.17
CA ARG A 14 14.29 -12.02 11.18
C ARG A 14 13.46 -10.85 11.70
N ALA A 15 13.95 -10.16 12.72
CA ALA A 15 13.33 -8.96 13.27
C ALA A 15 13.32 -7.82 12.23
N LEU A 16 14.44 -7.58 11.54
CA LEU A 16 14.54 -6.59 10.46
C LEU A 16 13.60 -6.90 9.30
N LYS A 17 13.50 -8.17 8.90
CA LYS A 17 12.58 -8.58 7.82
C LYS A 17 11.11 -8.37 8.22
N ARG A 18 10.74 -8.64 9.49
CA ARG A 18 9.40 -8.32 10.01
C ARG A 18 9.15 -6.82 10.02
N TYR A 19 10.15 -6.02 10.42
CA TYR A 19 10.07 -4.57 10.38
C TYR A 19 9.78 -4.05 8.98
N LYS A 20 10.59 -4.46 8.02
CA LYS A 20 10.41 -4.09 6.62
C LYS A 20 9.01 -4.45 6.12
N ARG A 21 8.56 -5.68 6.35
CA ARG A 21 7.21 -6.13 5.96
C ARG A 21 6.10 -5.32 6.65
N LYS A 22 6.25 -5.00 7.93
CA LYS A 22 5.26 -4.20 8.67
C LYS A 22 5.21 -2.78 8.14
N PHE A 23 6.37 -2.18 7.86
CA PHE A 23 6.50 -0.84 7.27
C PHE A 23 5.90 -0.76 5.87
N ASP A 24 6.21 -1.74 5.01
CA ASP A 24 5.64 -1.85 3.66
C ASP A 24 4.12 -2.05 3.70
N LYS A 25 3.62 -2.89 4.63
CA LYS A 25 2.18 -3.11 4.84
C LYS A 25 1.46 -1.86 5.32
N THR A 26 2.09 -1.03 6.16
CA THR A 26 1.52 0.26 6.58
C THR A 26 1.48 1.26 5.40
N GLY A 27 2.31 1.07 4.37
CA GLY A 27 2.26 1.89 3.16
C GLY A 27 2.67 3.35 3.41
N THR A 28 3.44 3.61 4.47
CA THR A 28 3.90 4.95 4.88
C THR A 28 4.63 5.67 3.76
N VAL A 29 5.53 4.99 3.05
CA VAL A 29 6.26 5.54 1.90
C VAL A 29 5.30 5.96 0.78
N ARG A 30 4.28 5.15 0.51
CA ARG A 30 3.29 5.46 -0.52
C ARG A 30 2.45 6.68 -0.12
N GLN A 31 2.05 6.77 1.14
CA GLN A 31 1.32 7.93 1.66
C GLN A 31 2.17 9.20 1.63
N LEU A 32 3.46 9.10 2.00
CA LEU A 32 4.40 10.22 1.94
C LEU A 32 4.50 10.75 0.50
N ARG A 33 4.74 9.86 -0.47
CA ARG A 33 4.79 10.19 -1.91
C ARG A 33 3.49 10.78 -2.43
N ALA A 34 2.33 10.31 -1.95
CA ALA A 34 1.03 10.86 -2.36
C ALA A 34 0.77 12.26 -1.79
N ARG A 35 1.38 12.59 -0.64
CA ARG A 35 1.19 13.87 0.06
C ARG A 35 2.21 14.94 -0.31
N THR A 36 3.21 14.64 -1.13
CA THR A 36 4.23 15.63 -1.54
C THR A 36 3.64 16.76 -2.40
N ALA A 37 2.49 16.53 -3.05
CA ALA A 37 1.83 17.51 -3.89
C ALA A 37 0.32 17.56 -3.59
N PHE A 38 -0.28 18.73 -3.76
CA PHE A 38 -1.73 18.88 -3.72
C PHE A 38 -2.35 18.35 -5.01
N ILE A 39 -3.26 17.39 -4.89
CA ILE A 39 -4.03 16.84 -6.01
C ILE A 39 -5.48 17.30 -5.86
N LYS A 40 -5.99 18.02 -6.87
CA LYS A 40 -7.37 18.51 -6.88
C LYS A 40 -8.37 17.34 -6.74
N PRO A 41 -9.49 17.50 -6.01
CA PRO A 41 -10.49 16.44 -5.84
C PRO A 41 -11.07 15.91 -7.16
N SER A 42 -11.17 16.76 -8.19
CA SER A 42 -11.62 16.33 -9.52
C SER A 42 -10.68 15.31 -10.16
N VAL A 43 -9.37 15.48 -9.98
CA VAL A 43 -8.35 14.58 -10.54
C VAL A 43 -8.35 13.24 -9.80
N THR A 44 -8.46 13.24 -8.47
CA THR A 44 -8.55 12.00 -7.69
C THR A 44 -9.82 11.20 -8.01
N ASN A 45 -10.95 11.87 -8.15
CA ASN A 45 -12.22 11.24 -8.52
C ASN A 45 -12.16 10.60 -9.91
N ARG A 46 -11.56 11.28 -10.89
CA ARG A 46 -11.38 10.74 -12.24
C ARG A 46 -10.53 9.47 -12.25
N ILE A 47 -9.41 9.46 -11.53
CA ILE A 47 -8.54 8.28 -11.41
C ILE A 47 -9.29 7.09 -10.77
N LYS A 48 -10.12 7.35 -9.76
CA LYS A 48 -10.94 6.33 -9.11
C LYS A 48 -11.92 5.67 -10.08
N ILE A 49 -12.63 6.46 -10.88
CA ILE A 49 -13.61 5.96 -11.86
C ILE A 49 -12.92 5.14 -12.96
N GLN A 50 -11.81 5.65 -13.51
CA GLN A 50 -11.04 4.92 -14.54
C GLN A 50 -10.56 3.56 -14.03
N LYS A 51 -10.05 3.51 -12.79
CA LYS A 51 -9.63 2.26 -12.17
C LYS A 51 -10.80 1.29 -11.97
N ALA A 52 -11.97 1.79 -11.56
CA ALA A 52 -13.16 0.96 -11.37
C ALA A 52 -13.63 0.35 -12.70
N ALA A 53 -13.71 1.16 -13.76
CA ALA A 53 -14.07 0.68 -15.10
C ALA A 53 -13.10 -0.39 -15.62
N TYR A 54 -11.79 -0.20 -15.42
CA TYR A 54 -10.78 -1.19 -15.79
C TYR A 54 -10.95 -2.52 -15.04
N ILE A 55 -11.19 -2.48 -13.73
CA ILE A 55 -11.42 -3.69 -12.92
C ILE A 55 -12.72 -4.39 -13.34
N GLN A 56 -13.77 -3.64 -13.65
CA GLN A 56 -15.04 -4.21 -14.09
C GLN A 56 -14.89 -4.94 -15.42
N ASN A 57 -14.28 -4.29 -16.41
CA ASN A 57 -14.00 -4.90 -17.71
C ASN A 57 -13.18 -6.19 -17.57
N MET A 58 -12.16 -6.21 -16.70
CA MET A 58 -11.40 -7.44 -16.44
C MET A 58 -12.22 -8.57 -15.83
N ARG A 59 -13.22 -8.26 -14.98
CA ARG A 59 -14.11 -9.26 -14.39
C ARG A 59 -15.07 -9.81 -15.43
N ASP A 60 -15.69 -8.93 -16.20
CA ASP A 60 -16.65 -9.30 -17.24
C ASP A 60 -16.00 -10.23 -18.30
N ASN A 61 -14.74 -9.95 -18.65
CA ASN A 61 -13.96 -10.81 -19.56
C ASN A 61 -13.57 -12.17 -18.96
N LEU A 62 -13.51 -12.30 -17.63
CA LEU A 62 -13.14 -13.54 -16.95
C LEU A 62 -14.36 -14.45 -16.73
N GLU A 63 -15.55 -13.87 -16.69
CA GLU A 63 -16.84 -14.56 -16.53
C GLU A 63 -17.47 -14.99 -17.87
N SER A 64 -16.99 -14.45 -18.99
CA SER A 64 -17.40 -14.82 -20.36
C SER A 64 -16.62 -16.02 -20.88
#